data_AF-A0A2T0QK74-F1
#
_entry.id   AF-A0A2T0QK74-F1
#
_cell.length_a   1.000
_cell.length_b   1.000
_cell.length_c   1.000
_cell.angle_alpha   90.00
_cell.angle_beta   90.00
_cell.angle_gamma   90.00
#
_symmetry.space_group_name_H-M   'P 1'
#
loop_
_entity.id
_entity.type
_entity.pdbx_description
1 polymer ?
#
loop_
_entity_poly.entity_id
_entity_poly.type
_entity_poly.pdbx_seq_one_letter_code
_entity_poly.pdbx_strand_id
1 'polypeptide(L)'
;MDAALDRWTRKLIGASAARAVPFGSYICPKCYEPVHLRAGFVRAAHFAHNQGAAREECELYVQSIYRAGALHPAHLDQSSRSGELRLGLRLYLKMRPMSWGLELDLSVKDISEGRLLIDVGGREAAVDLTGNRLSSYTVIVEPQQTAYCVLSVSPHHSGATIFEGRTCEGLRRTGMTAFTAVGRAGYALFHRAGKIEGGRTYAVVWRDDKAVQFPDEWENEPLEKRGEFSAALVFVPKFLSQASIEWIQANLQLTAEHKVPNIVQVWPPISNRITTQSIQSVRDNPILIALDEVDARQAPSMFVRCDSDERAAGGISGARTFFRYEPGGKPTARFLTPGTYGAMLDVEFSLPISTPWHALNAIVMLRATSNEGGTISAVLHSRHASQVLLDIRHAHAKLDYISMPPAAQGWVRVRQDDTVLEYTICASTRRVAGHKHGFHPNDEDAARLVDDVCKSDADVVIDFGALGFVSLPAATESKGSTAAVELPEQVRALLKKYLFQFGSTSVWPRPDMRMSDFELVHVFNRSRWIKGDSVTRRYLARELTRYVDGVAK
;
A
#
# COMPACT_ATOMS: atom_id res chain seq x y z
N MET A 1 -19.01 20.69 15.31
CA MET A 1 -17.94 20.45 16.29
C MET A 1 -16.92 21.55 16.16
N ASP A 2 -16.60 22.23 17.25
CA ASP A 2 -15.71 23.41 17.20
C ASP A 2 -14.23 23.05 17.38
N ALA A 3 -13.96 21.79 17.70
CA ALA A 3 -12.62 21.23 17.70
C ALA A 3 -12.61 19.80 17.14
N ALA A 4 -11.49 19.42 16.57
CA ALA A 4 -11.21 18.06 16.12
C ALA A 4 -9.80 17.70 16.55
N LEU A 5 -9.48 16.41 16.56
CA LEU A 5 -8.09 16.01 16.70
C LEU A 5 -7.43 16.15 15.35
N ASP A 6 -6.28 16.80 15.31
CA ASP A 6 -5.35 16.62 14.20
C ASP A 6 -5.00 15.14 14.11
N ARG A 7 -5.17 14.55 12.92
CA ARG A 7 -5.08 13.11 12.72
C ARG A 7 -3.73 12.53 13.14
N TRP A 8 -2.67 13.31 12.98
CA TRP A 8 -1.29 12.88 13.14
C TRP A 8 -0.76 13.20 14.53
N THR A 9 -0.90 14.46 14.96
CA THR A 9 -0.41 14.91 16.27
C THR A 9 -1.37 14.53 17.40
N ARG A 10 -2.63 14.18 17.08
CA ARG A 10 -3.72 13.97 18.03
C ARG A 10 -3.88 15.13 19.02
N LYS A 11 -3.36 16.30 18.67
CA LYS A 11 -3.62 17.54 19.40
C LYS A 11 -5.02 17.98 19.04
N LEU A 12 -5.76 18.38 20.05
CA LEU A 12 -7.06 19.00 19.84
C LEU A 12 -6.82 20.35 19.16
N ILE A 13 -7.29 20.49 17.93
CA ILE A 13 -7.21 21.71 17.14
C ILE A 13 -8.61 22.29 17.05
N GLY A 14 -8.75 23.55 17.48
CA GLY A 14 -9.97 24.32 17.27
C GLY A 14 -10.17 24.64 15.78
N ALA A 15 -11.41 24.66 15.31
CA ALA A 15 -11.75 24.89 13.91
C ALA A 15 -11.23 26.24 13.37
N SER A 16 -11.09 27.25 14.23
CA SER A 16 -10.45 28.53 13.88
C SER A 16 -8.95 28.40 13.62
N ALA A 17 -8.24 27.59 14.40
CA ALA A 17 -6.81 27.33 14.20
C ALA A 17 -6.57 26.43 12.98
N ALA A 18 -7.48 25.49 12.74
CA ALA A 18 -7.46 24.60 11.59
C ALA A 18 -7.55 25.32 10.24
N ARG A 19 -8.11 26.54 10.19
CA ARG A 19 -8.11 27.39 8.99
C ARG A 19 -6.69 27.73 8.52
N ALA A 20 -5.74 27.87 9.44
CA ALA A 20 -4.35 28.19 9.12
C ALA A 20 -3.57 26.96 8.62
N VAL A 21 -4.16 25.77 8.69
CA VAL A 21 -3.58 24.50 8.23
C VAL A 21 -4.39 24.02 7.02
N PRO A 22 -4.16 24.61 5.82
CA PRO A 22 -4.83 24.16 4.61
C PRO A 22 -4.51 22.68 4.37
N PHE A 23 -5.57 21.90 4.11
CA PHE A 23 -5.53 20.44 3.92
C PHE A 23 -5.14 19.62 5.17
N GLY A 24 -5.33 20.19 6.37
CA GLY A 24 -5.23 19.40 7.59
C GLY A 24 -6.17 18.20 7.57
N SER A 25 -5.68 17.04 8.02
CA SER A 25 -6.50 15.85 8.19
C SER A 25 -6.95 15.80 9.63
N TYR A 26 -8.25 15.77 9.85
CA TYR A 26 -8.84 15.86 11.18
C TYR A 26 -9.76 14.68 11.44
N ILE A 27 -9.91 14.33 12.70
CA ILE A 27 -10.82 13.27 13.15
C ILE A 27 -11.66 13.74 14.31
N CYS A 28 -12.86 13.18 14.42
CA CYS A 28 -13.73 13.42 15.55
C CYS A 28 -13.05 12.94 16.84
N PRO A 29 -13.04 13.73 17.92
CA PRO A 29 -12.51 13.28 19.22
C PRO A 29 -13.38 12.21 19.90
N LYS A 30 -14.61 11.97 19.42
CA LYS A 30 -15.57 11.01 19.97
C LYS A 30 -15.54 9.69 19.21
N CYS A 31 -15.99 9.69 17.95
CA CYS A 31 -16.05 8.47 17.15
C CYS A 31 -14.78 8.16 16.36
N TYR A 32 -13.80 9.08 16.36
CA TYR A 32 -12.56 8.99 15.58
C TYR A 32 -12.72 8.89 14.06
N GLU A 33 -13.93 9.07 13.54
CA GLU A 33 -14.17 9.12 12.09
C GLU A 33 -13.57 10.40 11.48
N PRO A 34 -13.18 10.37 10.19
CA PRO A 34 -12.69 11.55 9.50
C PRO A 34 -13.70 12.69 9.54
N VAL A 35 -13.20 13.88 9.85
CA VAL A 35 -13.99 15.11 9.81
C VAL A 35 -13.29 16.10 8.91
N HIS A 36 -14.05 16.84 8.13
CA HIS A 36 -13.54 17.92 7.30
C HIS A 36 -13.86 19.26 7.95
N LEU A 37 -12.91 20.18 7.82
CA LEU A 37 -13.12 21.56 8.22
C LEU A 37 -14.06 22.23 7.21
N ARG A 38 -15.23 22.65 7.67
CA ARG A 38 -16.12 23.54 6.93
C ARG A 38 -15.86 24.96 7.39
N ALA A 39 -15.21 25.74 6.53
CA ALA A 39 -14.91 27.15 6.76
C ALA A 39 -15.42 27.96 5.56
N GLY A 40 -16.25 28.97 5.82
CA GLY A 40 -16.73 29.90 4.79
C GLY A 40 -16.62 31.36 5.26
N PHE A 41 -16.83 32.31 4.35
CA PHE A 41 -16.76 33.74 4.66
C PHE A 41 -17.87 34.21 5.63
N VAL A 42 -19.01 33.52 5.65
CA VAL A 42 -20.21 33.91 6.41
C VAL A 42 -20.45 33.06 7.65
N ARG A 43 -19.92 31.83 7.71
CA ARG A 43 -20.16 30.89 8.82
C ARG A 43 -18.88 30.64 9.62
N ALA A 44 -19.04 30.53 10.93
CA ALA A 44 -17.97 30.10 11.83
C ALA A 44 -17.39 28.75 11.37
N ALA A 45 -16.07 28.65 11.42
CA ALA A 45 -15.38 27.43 11.06
C ALA A 45 -15.79 26.32 12.04
N HIS A 46 -16.17 25.16 11.50
CA HIS A 46 -16.51 23.99 12.32
C HIS A 46 -16.09 22.73 11.58
N PHE A 47 -15.85 21.66 12.33
CA PHE A 47 -15.65 20.33 11.78
C PHE A 47 -16.98 19.62 11.61
N ALA A 48 -17.12 18.94 10.48
CA ALA A 48 -18.26 18.11 10.14
C ALA A 48 -17.77 16.71 9.77
N HIS A 49 -18.56 15.70 10.12
CA HIS A 49 -18.34 14.36 9.60
C HIS A 49 -18.65 14.30 8.10
N ASN A 50 -18.03 13.36 7.42
CA ASN A 50 -18.51 12.91 6.12
C ASN A 50 -19.94 12.35 6.24
N GLN A 51 -20.71 12.43 5.15
CA GLN A 51 -22.10 11.96 5.15
C GLN A 51 -22.15 10.48 5.56
N GLY A 52 -22.97 10.16 6.57
CA GLY A 52 -23.10 8.80 7.12
C GLY A 52 -22.00 8.37 8.10
N ALA A 53 -20.98 9.19 8.36
CA ALA A 53 -19.88 8.85 9.27
C ALA A 53 -20.07 9.36 10.71
N ALA A 54 -21.04 10.25 10.96
CA ALA A 54 -21.35 10.69 12.32
C ALA A 54 -22.05 9.55 13.10
N ARG A 55 -21.67 9.35 14.36
CA ARG A 55 -22.32 8.42 15.28
C ARG A 55 -23.21 9.17 16.28
N GLU A 56 -24.12 8.46 16.95
CA GLU A 56 -25.06 9.07 17.90
C GLU A 56 -24.33 9.78 19.06
N GLU A 57 -23.14 9.31 19.43
CA GLU A 57 -22.27 9.93 20.45
C GLU A 57 -21.52 11.19 19.98
N CYS A 58 -21.67 11.60 18.71
CA CYS A 58 -20.98 12.75 18.14
C CYS A 58 -21.72 14.07 18.41
N GLU A 59 -20.94 15.12 18.69
CA GLU A 59 -21.48 16.48 18.83
C GLU A 59 -22.10 16.96 17.50
N LEU A 60 -23.35 17.44 17.57
CA LEU A 60 -24.23 17.80 16.44
C LEU A 60 -24.63 16.63 15.53
N TYR A 61 -24.71 15.40 16.04
CA TYR A 61 -25.36 14.31 15.32
C TYR A 61 -26.81 14.67 14.95
N VAL A 62 -27.14 14.59 13.67
CA VAL A 62 -28.50 14.75 13.16
C VAL A 62 -28.84 13.50 12.35
N GLN A 63 -29.88 12.78 12.77
CA GLN A 63 -30.35 11.60 12.06
C GLN A 63 -30.90 12.03 10.68
N SER A 64 -30.23 11.60 9.60
CA SER A 64 -30.69 11.88 8.24
C SER A 64 -32.06 11.23 7.99
N ILE A 65 -33.06 12.04 7.66
CA ILE A 65 -34.44 11.61 7.35
C ILE A 65 -34.51 10.94 5.97
N TYR A 66 -33.50 11.11 5.12
CA TYR A 66 -33.38 10.40 3.83
C TYR A 66 -32.57 9.11 4.03
N ARG A 67 -33.29 8.00 4.24
CA ARG A 67 -32.78 6.63 4.04
C ARG A 67 -33.09 6.21 2.60
N ALA A 68 -32.08 6.14 1.75
CA ALA A 68 -32.05 5.20 0.61
C ALA A 68 -30.62 5.11 0.04
N GLY A 69 -29.99 3.95 0.19
CA GLY A 69 -29.06 3.41 -0.80
C GLY A 69 -27.62 3.90 -0.82
N ALA A 70 -26.84 3.74 0.26
CA ALA A 70 -25.37 3.61 0.16
C ALA A 70 -24.76 3.02 1.44
N LEU A 71 -25.34 1.94 1.98
CA LEU A 71 -24.60 1.05 2.88
C LEU A 71 -24.03 -0.06 2.01
N HIS A 72 -22.82 0.13 1.49
CA HIS A 72 -21.98 -0.99 1.16
C HIS A 72 -20.94 -1.11 2.28
N PRO A 73 -20.99 -2.20 3.06
CA PRO A 73 -20.09 -2.37 4.19
C PRO A 73 -18.66 -2.31 3.68
N ALA A 74 -17.81 -1.55 4.38
CA ALA A 74 -16.39 -1.80 4.36
C ALA A 74 -16.21 -3.32 4.53
N HIS A 75 -15.40 -3.96 3.66
CA HIS A 75 -15.09 -5.40 3.67
C HIS A 75 -15.14 -6.01 5.08
N LEU A 76 -16.34 -6.40 5.49
CA LEU A 76 -16.61 -7.31 6.59
C LEU A 76 -16.65 -8.65 5.89
N ASP A 77 -15.46 -9.14 5.57
CA ASP A 77 -15.36 -10.54 5.24
C ASP A 77 -15.66 -11.31 6.53
N GLN A 78 -16.54 -12.30 6.38
CA GLN A 78 -17.04 -13.24 7.39
C GLN A 78 -18.15 -12.71 8.31
N SER A 79 -19.38 -13.07 7.94
CA SER A 79 -20.40 -13.74 8.77
C SER A 79 -20.17 -13.75 10.30
N SER A 80 -20.00 -12.59 10.92
CA SER A 80 -19.91 -12.52 12.36
C SER A 80 -21.22 -13.00 12.93
N ARG A 81 -21.20 -14.13 13.64
CA ARG A 81 -22.38 -14.63 14.31
C ARG A 81 -22.66 -13.68 15.48
N SER A 82 -23.91 -13.25 15.63
CA SER A 82 -24.30 -12.45 16.80
C SER A 82 -23.90 -13.20 18.08
N GLY A 83 -23.24 -12.51 19.02
CA GLY A 83 -22.77 -13.10 20.28
C GLY A 83 -21.35 -13.66 20.24
N GLU A 84 -20.57 -13.38 19.20
CA GLU A 84 -19.15 -13.74 19.12
C GLU A 84 -18.25 -12.69 19.79
N LEU A 85 -17.25 -13.15 20.55
CA LEU A 85 -16.18 -12.32 21.13
C LEU A 85 -14.90 -12.51 20.33
N ARG A 86 -14.36 -11.42 19.76
CA ARG A 86 -13.13 -11.50 18.96
C ARG A 86 -12.08 -10.55 19.50
N LEU A 87 -10.87 -11.05 19.71
CA LEU A 87 -9.73 -10.21 20.06
C LEU A 87 -9.20 -9.51 18.80
N GLY A 88 -8.97 -8.22 18.92
CA GLY A 88 -8.26 -7.45 17.90
C GLY A 88 -7.22 -6.52 18.48
N LEU A 89 -6.35 -6.04 17.61
CA LEU A 89 -5.27 -5.11 17.91
C LEU A 89 -5.56 -3.75 17.27
N ARG A 90 -5.34 -2.68 18.01
CA ARG A 90 -5.41 -1.30 17.49
C ARG A 90 -4.01 -0.68 17.51
N LEU A 91 -3.62 -0.06 16.40
CA LEU A 91 -2.40 0.76 16.32
C LEU A 91 -2.70 2.23 16.58
N TYR A 92 -1.83 2.91 17.33
CA TYR A 92 -1.93 4.33 17.63
C TYR A 92 -0.71 5.07 17.06
N LEU A 93 -0.96 6.01 16.13
CA LEU A 93 0.06 6.72 15.33
C LEU A 93 0.84 7.81 16.10
N LYS A 94 0.76 7.85 17.44
CA LYS A 94 1.19 9.02 18.21
C LYS A 94 2.70 9.25 18.27
N MET A 95 3.53 8.21 18.15
CA MET A 95 4.99 8.30 18.27
C MET A 95 5.67 7.14 17.52
N ARG A 96 6.96 7.26 17.18
CA ARG A 96 7.80 6.10 16.83
C ARG A 96 8.66 5.74 18.06
N PRO A 97 8.72 4.47 18.50
CA PRO A 97 7.96 3.33 17.98
C PRO A 97 6.43 3.51 18.17
N MET A 98 5.64 2.99 17.22
CA MET A 98 4.18 3.09 17.27
C MET A 98 3.62 2.36 18.48
N SER A 99 2.64 2.95 19.14
CA SER A 99 1.97 2.29 20.26
C SER A 99 0.80 1.45 19.78
N TRP A 100 0.42 0.46 20.56
CA TRP A 100 -0.63 -0.50 20.21
C TRP A 100 -1.46 -0.85 21.43
N GLY A 101 -2.64 -1.42 21.25
CA GLY A 101 -3.50 -1.92 22.31
C GLY A 101 -4.40 -3.04 21.83
N LEU A 102 -5.00 -3.78 22.76
CA LEU A 102 -5.95 -4.83 22.45
C LEU A 102 -7.37 -4.37 22.77
N GLU A 103 -8.31 -4.79 21.94
CA GLU A 103 -9.74 -4.60 22.18
C GLU A 103 -10.48 -5.89 21.90
N LEU A 104 -11.51 -6.17 22.70
CA LEU A 104 -12.51 -7.19 22.40
C LEU A 104 -13.61 -6.56 21.57
N ASP A 105 -13.88 -7.14 20.42
CA ASP A 105 -15.04 -6.84 19.59
C ASP A 105 -16.22 -7.71 20.00
N LEU A 106 -17.27 -7.04 20.47
CA LEU A 106 -18.58 -7.58 20.78
C LEU A 106 -19.45 -7.43 19.54
N SER A 107 -19.55 -8.51 18.77
CA SER A 107 -20.37 -8.52 17.56
C SER A 107 -21.83 -8.80 17.92
N VAL A 108 -22.60 -7.73 18.02
CA VAL A 108 -24.03 -7.78 18.32
C VAL A 108 -24.74 -6.63 17.63
N LYS A 109 -26.05 -6.79 17.40
CA LYS A 109 -26.88 -5.78 16.77
C LYS A 109 -28.21 -5.67 17.50
N ASP A 110 -28.73 -4.44 17.58
CA ASP A 110 -30.09 -4.12 18.05
C ASP A 110 -30.38 -4.61 19.49
N ILE A 111 -29.47 -4.35 20.44
CA ILE A 111 -29.73 -4.58 21.86
C ILE A 111 -30.55 -3.42 22.42
N SER A 112 -31.79 -3.68 22.84
CA SER A 112 -32.63 -2.69 23.51
C SER A 112 -32.13 -2.33 24.91
N GLU A 113 -31.70 -3.33 25.66
CA GLU A 113 -31.22 -3.24 27.04
C GLU A 113 -30.20 -4.33 27.29
N GLY A 114 -29.13 -4.05 28.05
CA GLY A 114 -28.18 -5.08 28.44
C GLY A 114 -26.84 -4.51 28.89
N ARG A 115 -26.29 -5.06 29.96
CA ARG A 115 -25.00 -4.73 30.55
C ARG A 115 -24.19 -6.01 30.70
N LEU A 116 -22.93 -5.95 30.31
CA LEU A 116 -21.96 -7.03 30.48
C LEU A 116 -20.95 -6.64 31.56
N LEU A 117 -20.54 -7.59 32.38
CA LEU A 117 -19.32 -7.48 33.17
C LEU A 117 -18.29 -8.43 32.54
N ILE A 118 -17.17 -7.88 32.09
CA ILE A 118 -16.14 -8.62 31.35
C ILE A 118 -14.83 -8.57 32.12
N ASP A 119 -14.14 -9.71 32.26
CA ASP A 119 -12.73 -9.73 32.64
C ASP A 119 -11.88 -9.21 31.47
N VAL A 120 -11.24 -8.06 31.68
CA VAL A 120 -10.43 -7.38 30.68
C VAL A 120 -8.94 -7.46 30.98
N GLY A 121 -8.53 -8.46 31.77
CA GLY A 121 -7.15 -8.78 32.06
C GLY A 121 -6.64 -8.15 33.34
N GLY A 122 -7.00 -8.78 34.47
CA GLY A 122 -6.62 -8.32 35.82
C GLY A 122 -7.53 -7.22 36.38
N ARG A 123 -8.58 -6.84 35.65
CA ARG A 123 -9.66 -5.96 36.11
C ARG A 123 -10.96 -6.32 35.42
N GLU A 124 -12.07 -5.94 36.03
CA GLU A 124 -13.41 -6.09 35.45
C GLU A 124 -13.83 -4.78 34.78
N ALA A 125 -14.54 -4.89 33.65
CA ALA A 125 -15.13 -3.75 32.95
C ALA A 125 -16.63 -3.96 32.76
N ALA A 126 -17.43 -3.00 33.25
CA ALA A 126 -18.84 -2.93 32.96
C ALA A 126 -19.06 -2.27 31.59
N VAL A 127 -19.80 -2.94 30.71
CA VAL A 127 -20.10 -2.51 29.35
C VAL A 127 -21.60 -2.37 29.22
N ASP A 128 -22.07 -1.14 28.99
CA ASP A 128 -23.50 -0.89 28.74
C ASP A 128 -23.79 -0.97 27.24
N LEU A 129 -24.60 -1.95 26.86
CA LEU A 129 -25.08 -2.18 25.50
C LEU A 129 -26.54 -1.72 25.33
N THR A 130 -27.13 -1.09 26.34
CA THR A 130 -28.50 -0.58 26.29
C THR A 130 -28.65 0.43 25.17
N GLY A 131 -29.63 0.20 24.29
CA GLY A 131 -29.87 1.01 23.10
C GLY A 131 -28.81 0.87 22.01
N ASN A 132 -27.89 -0.10 22.09
CA ASN A 132 -26.86 -0.29 21.09
C ASN A 132 -27.46 -0.74 19.75
N ARG A 133 -27.37 0.16 18.76
CA ARG A 133 -27.78 -0.06 17.36
C ARG A 133 -26.61 -0.41 16.44
N LEU A 134 -25.38 -0.34 16.94
CA LEU A 134 -24.19 -0.67 16.17
C LEU A 134 -24.07 -2.19 16.06
N SER A 135 -23.50 -2.66 14.94
CA SER A 135 -23.22 -4.08 14.70
C SER A 135 -21.95 -4.60 15.41
N SER A 136 -21.17 -3.70 16.00
CA SER A 136 -19.92 -3.98 16.70
C SER A 136 -19.70 -2.93 17.79
N TYR A 137 -19.32 -3.39 18.97
CA TYR A 137 -18.93 -2.57 20.11
C TYR A 137 -17.56 -3.07 20.61
N THR A 138 -16.62 -2.18 20.90
CA THR A 138 -15.27 -2.60 21.34
C THR A 138 -14.97 -2.21 22.78
N VAL A 139 -14.23 -3.07 23.48
CA VAL A 139 -13.83 -2.90 24.88
C VAL A 139 -12.32 -3.03 24.97
N ILE A 140 -11.64 -2.05 25.56
CA ILE A 140 -10.18 -2.09 25.74
C ILE A 140 -9.81 -3.12 26.78
N VAL A 141 -8.85 -4.00 26.44
CA VAL A 141 -8.35 -5.06 27.32
C VAL A 141 -6.84 -5.01 27.48
N GLU A 142 -6.36 -5.48 28.62
CA GLU A 142 -4.93 -5.60 28.90
C GLU A 142 -4.35 -6.87 28.24
N PRO A 143 -3.10 -6.82 27.72
CA PRO A 143 -2.43 -7.99 27.19
C PRO A 143 -2.29 -9.11 28.22
N GLN A 144 -2.86 -10.28 27.93
CA GLN A 144 -2.69 -11.48 28.73
C GLN A 144 -2.72 -12.75 27.86
N GLN A 145 -2.22 -13.87 28.40
CA GLN A 145 -2.27 -15.17 27.72
C GLN A 145 -3.45 -16.05 28.14
N THR A 146 -4.17 -15.66 29.20
CA THR A 146 -5.42 -16.29 29.66
C THR A 146 -6.61 -15.79 28.84
N ALA A 147 -7.66 -16.60 28.75
CA ALA A 147 -8.87 -16.20 28.02
C ALA A 147 -9.59 -15.06 28.75
N TYR A 148 -10.09 -14.09 27.98
CA TYR A 148 -11.03 -13.09 28.45
C TYR A 148 -12.42 -13.71 28.54
N CYS A 149 -13.19 -13.37 29.57
CA CYS A 149 -14.46 -14.02 29.86
C CYS A 149 -15.55 -12.99 30.19
N VAL A 150 -16.76 -13.24 29.70
CA VAL A 150 -17.95 -12.53 30.19
C VAL A 150 -18.35 -13.16 31.52
N LEU A 151 -18.24 -12.37 32.59
CA LEU A 151 -18.47 -12.81 33.97
C LEU A 151 -19.95 -12.82 34.32
N SER A 152 -20.69 -11.81 33.86
CA SER A 152 -22.14 -11.72 34.08
C SER A 152 -22.82 -10.84 33.04
N VAL A 153 -24.14 -11.05 32.92
CA VAL A 153 -25.02 -10.29 32.04
C VAL A 153 -26.23 -9.80 32.84
N SER A 154 -26.62 -8.55 32.67
CA SER A 154 -27.80 -7.96 33.33
C SER A 154 -28.57 -7.04 32.39
N PRO A 155 -29.91 -7.10 32.35
CA PRO A 155 -30.77 -8.07 33.02
C PRO A 155 -30.73 -9.45 32.36
N HIS A 156 -31.04 -10.51 33.10
CA HIS A 156 -30.97 -11.91 32.65
C HIS A 156 -31.93 -12.29 31.49
N HIS A 157 -32.81 -11.40 31.08
CA HIS A 157 -33.73 -11.61 29.95
C HIS A 157 -33.46 -10.64 28.78
N SER A 158 -32.32 -9.96 28.81
CA SER A 158 -31.90 -9.06 27.75
C SER A 158 -31.37 -9.79 26.52
N GLY A 159 -31.33 -9.09 25.37
CA GLY A 159 -30.63 -9.56 24.17
C GLY A 159 -29.12 -9.72 24.37
N ALA A 160 -28.53 -9.15 25.44
CA ALA A 160 -27.12 -9.30 25.77
C ALA A 160 -26.77 -10.71 26.31
N THR A 161 -27.75 -11.53 26.68
CA THR A 161 -27.56 -12.92 27.18
C THR A 161 -26.86 -13.83 26.19
N ILE A 162 -26.82 -13.48 24.90
CA ILE A 162 -26.04 -14.19 23.87
C ILE A 162 -24.53 -14.27 24.19
N PHE A 163 -24.05 -13.37 25.06
CA PHE A 163 -22.67 -13.30 25.53
C PHE A 163 -22.42 -14.08 26.84
N GLU A 164 -23.46 -14.60 27.49
CA GLU A 164 -23.32 -15.31 28.75
C GLU A 164 -22.44 -16.56 28.59
N GLY A 165 -21.43 -16.69 29.46
CA GLY A 165 -20.44 -17.78 29.41
C GLY A 165 -19.52 -17.75 28.19
N ARG A 166 -19.56 -16.71 27.35
CA ARG A 166 -18.64 -16.58 26.21
C ARG A 166 -17.24 -16.22 26.68
N THR A 167 -16.27 -16.82 26.01
CA THR A 167 -14.85 -16.58 26.24
C THR A 167 -14.17 -16.21 24.92
N CYS A 168 -13.06 -15.48 25.02
CA CYS A 168 -12.19 -15.15 23.91
C CYS A 168 -10.76 -15.46 24.31
N GLU A 169 -10.03 -16.23 23.50
CA GLU A 169 -8.65 -16.56 23.82
C GLU A 169 -7.79 -15.30 23.97
N GLY A 170 -6.91 -15.28 24.99
CA GLY A 170 -5.84 -14.32 25.13
C GLY A 170 -4.67 -14.63 24.19
N LEU A 171 -3.63 -13.80 24.21
CA LEU A 171 -2.43 -13.98 23.40
C LEU A 171 -1.85 -15.39 23.59
N ARG A 172 -1.21 -15.91 22.55
CA ARG A 172 -0.65 -17.27 22.59
C ARG A 172 0.38 -17.44 23.70
N ARG A 173 0.33 -18.60 24.34
CA ARG A 173 1.29 -19.04 25.38
C ARG A 173 2.66 -19.35 24.80
N THR A 174 2.69 -19.91 23.60
CA THR A 174 3.90 -20.30 22.86
C THR A 174 3.93 -19.63 21.49
N GLY A 175 5.09 -19.11 21.11
CA GLY A 175 5.26 -18.39 19.85
C GLY A 175 4.63 -16.99 19.91
N MET A 176 4.04 -16.56 18.81
CA MET A 176 3.52 -15.20 18.65
C MET A 176 2.07 -15.23 18.15
N THR A 177 1.32 -14.18 18.47
CA THR A 177 -0.03 -13.96 17.96
C THR A 177 0.05 -12.95 16.82
N ALA A 178 -0.36 -13.35 15.62
CA ALA A 178 -0.44 -12.46 14.47
C ALA A 178 -1.86 -11.88 14.33
N PHE A 179 -1.93 -10.58 14.06
CA PHE A 179 -3.15 -9.85 13.73
C PHE A 179 -3.03 -9.30 12.31
N THR A 180 -4.14 -9.31 11.57
CA THR A 180 -4.18 -8.80 10.20
C THR A 180 -3.93 -7.29 10.21
N ALA A 181 -2.83 -6.78 9.67
CA ALA A 181 -2.63 -5.31 9.59
C ALA A 181 -3.23 -4.74 8.30
N VAL A 182 -4.49 -5.10 8.03
CA VAL A 182 -5.26 -4.69 6.85
C VAL A 182 -6.11 -3.49 7.25
N GLY A 183 -5.61 -2.28 7.04
CA GLY A 183 -6.38 -1.04 7.26
C GLY A 183 -5.59 0.14 7.83
N ARG A 184 -6.25 1.30 7.94
CA ARG A 184 -5.65 2.55 8.43
C ARG A 184 -5.39 2.45 9.94
N ALA A 185 -4.14 2.66 10.33
CA ALA A 185 -3.75 2.82 11.73
C ALA A 185 -4.60 3.91 12.41
N GLY A 186 -5.10 3.62 13.62
CA GLY A 186 -5.99 4.48 14.40
C GLY A 186 -7.49 4.35 14.12
N TYR A 187 -7.91 3.61 13.09
CA TYR A 187 -9.33 3.43 12.72
C TYR A 187 -9.78 1.98 12.81
N ALA A 188 -8.98 1.04 12.27
CA ALA A 188 -9.34 -0.36 12.19
C ALA A 188 -8.91 -1.15 13.42
N LEU A 189 -9.79 -2.04 13.88
CA LEU A 189 -9.46 -3.10 14.80
C LEU A 189 -8.98 -4.31 13.98
N PHE A 190 -7.73 -4.70 14.19
CA PHE A 190 -7.06 -5.77 13.45
C PHE A 190 -7.30 -7.10 14.15
N HIS A 191 -8.18 -7.94 13.62
CA HIS A 191 -8.45 -9.26 14.22
C HIS A 191 -7.30 -10.23 14.00
N ARG A 192 -7.29 -11.32 14.78
CA ARG A 192 -6.28 -12.39 14.62
C ARG A 192 -6.25 -12.91 13.18
N ALA A 193 -5.04 -13.09 12.67
CA ALA A 193 -4.82 -13.69 11.37
C ALA A 193 -5.05 -15.21 11.46
N GLY A 194 -5.87 -15.75 10.54
CA GLY A 194 -6.03 -17.19 10.36
C GLY A 194 -4.97 -17.83 9.46
N LYS A 195 -4.23 -17.01 8.71
CA LYS A 195 -3.13 -17.40 7.81
C LYS A 195 -2.21 -16.22 7.53
N ILE A 196 -1.00 -16.50 7.05
CA ILE A 196 -0.04 -15.49 6.58
C ILE A 196 0.02 -15.54 5.07
N GLU A 197 -0.20 -14.39 4.44
CA GLU A 197 -0.23 -14.24 3.00
C GLU A 197 0.92 -13.34 2.58
N GLY A 198 1.68 -13.77 1.56
CA GLY A 198 2.77 -13.01 1.00
C GLY A 198 2.32 -11.64 0.50
N GLY A 199 3.13 -10.61 0.73
CA GLY A 199 2.88 -9.23 0.29
C GLY A 199 1.99 -8.43 1.23
N ARG A 200 1.68 -8.96 2.43
CA ARG A 200 0.88 -8.28 3.46
C ARG A 200 1.71 -7.90 4.68
N THR A 201 1.18 -6.97 5.47
CA THR A 201 1.75 -6.58 6.77
C THR A 201 0.89 -7.20 7.86
N TYR A 202 1.54 -7.62 8.94
CA TYR A 202 0.89 -8.17 10.13
C TYR A 202 1.42 -7.46 11.36
N ALA A 203 0.57 -7.29 12.36
CA ALA A 203 1.02 -6.93 13.70
C ALA A 203 1.24 -8.24 14.47
N VAL A 204 2.45 -8.49 14.93
CA VAL A 204 2.80 -9.67 15.71
C VAL A 204 3.08 -9.27 17.15
N VAL A 205 2.50 -10.00 18.10
CA VAL A 205 2.66 -9.78 19.54
C VAL A 205 3.14 -11.06 20.20
N TRP A 206 4.16 -10.98 21.04
CA TRP A 206 4.73 -12.11 21.75
C TRP A 206 5.13 -11.71 23.17
N ARG A 207 5.29 -12.70 24.05
CA ARG A 207 5.86 -12.47 25.37
C ARG A 207 7.37 -12.24 25.22
N ASP A 208 7.88 -11.20 25.85
CA ASP A 208 9.28 -10.78 25.76
C ASP A 208 10.21 -11.64 26.63
N ASP A 209 10.00 -12.95 26.61
CA ASP A 209 10.82 -13.93 27.34
C ASP A 209 11.96 -14.51 26.50
N LYS A 210 11.88 -14.35 25.18
CA LYS A 210 12.92 -14.77 24.22
C LYS A 210 13.09 -13.71 23.14
N ALA A 211 14.35 -13.47 22.76
CA ALA A 211 14.66 -12.68 21.59
C ALA A 211 14.16 -13.41 20.34
N VAL A 212 13.41 -12.70 19.51
CA VAL A 212 12.88 -13.24 18.25
C VAL A 212 13.66 -12.62 17.09
N GLN A 213 14.18 -13.48 16.22
CA GLN A 213 14.77 -13.08 14.95
C GLN A 213 13.76 -13.37 13.85
N PHE A 214 13.34 -12.32 13.15
CA PHE A 214 12.54 -12.46 11.93
C PHE A 214 13.44 -12.92 10.78
N PRO A 215 12.90 -13.59 9.74
CA PRO A 215 13.65 -13.88 8.53
C PRO A 215 14.26 -12.60 7.94
N ASP A 216 15.49 -12.69 7.42
CA ASP A 216 16.25 -11.51 6.94
C ASP A 216 15.56 -10.77 5.79
N GLU A 217 14.76 -11.50 5.00
CA GLU A 217 13.95 -10.99 3.90
C GLU A 217 12.68 -10.24 4.35
N TRP A 218 12.35 -10.25 5.64
CA TRP A 218 11.17 -9.55 6.19
C TRP A 218 11.57 -8.17 6.71
N GLU A 219 10.71 -7.18 6.46
CA GLU A 219 10.84 -5.92 7.18
C GLU A 219 10.11 -6.04 8.51
N ASN A 220 10.70 -5.49 9.55
CA ASN A 220 10.00 -5.32 10.82
C ASN A 220 10.21 -3.92 11.38
N GLU A 221 9.14 -3.34 11.92
CA GLU A 221 9.18 -2.11 12.70
C GLU A 221 8.74 -2.45 14.13
N PRO A 222 9.61 -2.30 15.14
CA PRO A 222 9.23 -2.56 16.52
C PRO A 222 8.17 -1.55 16.98
N LEU A 223 7.20 -2.07 17.71
CA LEU A 223 6.16 -1.29 18.38
C LEU A 223 6.54 -1.06 19.84
N GLU A 224 5.86 -0.12 20.50
CA GLU A 224 6.08 0.17 21.92
C GLU A 224 5.86 -1.08 22.78
N LYS A 225 6.82 -1.42 23.64
CA LYS A 225 6.69 -2.55 24.58
C LYS A 225 5.59 -2.27 25.60
N ARG A 226 4.78 -3.28 25.95
CA ARG A 226 3.72 -3.18 26.96
C ARG A 226 3.84 -4.28 27.99
N GLY A 227 4.29 -3.92 29.19
CA GLY A 227 4.56 -4.88 30.26
C GLY A 227 5.57 -5.94 29.80
N GLU A 228 5.18 -7.22 29.89
CA GLU A 228 5.97 -8.36 29.44
C GLU A 228 5.79 -8.68 27.95
N PHE A 229 5.10 -7.86 27.18
CA PHE A 229 4.80 -8.13 25.77
C PHE A 229 5.55 -7.18 24.83
N SER A 230 6.21 -7.78 23.86
CA SER A 230 6.83 -7.11 22.72
C SER A 230 5.91 -7.25 21.51
N ALA A 231 5.97 -6.26 20.61
CA ALA A 231 5.21 -6.28 19.38
C ALA A 231 5.98 -5.63 18.24
N ALA A 232 5.65 -6.02 17.01
CA ALA A 232 6.23 -5.46 15.79
C ALA A 232 5.20 -5.46 14.66
N LEU A 233 5.34 -4.52 13.74
CA LEU A 233 4.76 -4.66 12.41
C LEU A 233 5.75 -5.40 11.55
N VAL A 234 5.32 -6.49 10.93
CA VAL A 234 6.13 -7.29 10.03
C VAL A 234 5.55 -7.24 8.62
N PHE A 235 6.35 -6.80 7.65
CA PHE A 235 6.02 -6.94 6.24
C PHE A 235 6.55 -8.26 5.74
N VAL A 236 5.63 -9.12 5.30
CA VAL A 236 5.95 -10.43 4.75
C VAL A 236 6.09 -10.27 3.23
N PRO A 237 7.23 -10.65 2.63
CA PRO A 237 7.45 -10.49 1.19
C PRO A 237 6.45 -11.29 0.37
N LYS A 238 6.23 -10.88 -0.87
CA LYS A 238 5.27 -11.54 -1.77
C LYS A 238 5.66 -12.99 -2.04
N PHE A 239 6.93 -13.22 -2.33
CA PHE A 239 7.48 -14.55 -2.55
C PHE A 239 8.17 -15.01 -1.27
N LEU A 240 7.63 -16.07 -0.66
CA LEU A 240 8.18 -16.63 0.57
C LEU A 240 9.25 -17.66 0.22
N SER A 241 10.45 -17.49 0.79
CA SER A 241 11.45 -18.56 0.78
C SER A 241 10.97 -19.73 1.64
N GLN A 242 11.63 -20.89 1.49
CA GLN A 242 11.39 -22.05 2.35
C GLN A 242 11.64 -21.72 3.83
N ALA A 243 12.67 -20.93 4.13
CA ALA A 243 13.00 -20.48 5.48
C ALA A 243 11.87 -19.63 6.08
N SER A 244 11.27 -18.72 5.29
CA SER A 244 10.10 -17.94 5.72
C SER A 244 8.89 -18.82 6.06
N ILE A 245 8.61 -19.84 5.24
CA ILE A 245 7.47 -20.75 5.46
C ILE A 245 7.67 -21.54 6.76
N GLU A 246 8.86 -22.10 6.96
CA GLU A 246 9.21 -22.84 8.18
C GLU A 246 9.15 -21.94 9.42
N TRP A 247 9.64 -20.70 9.30
CA TRP A 247 9.57 -19.73 10.38
C TRP A 247 8.12 -19.38 10.77
N ILE A 248 7.23 -19.17 9.79
CA ILE A 248 5.80 -18.91 10.01
C ILE A 248 5.17 -20.09 10.77
N GLN A 249 5.42 -21.33 10.34
CA GLN A 249 4.87 -22.52 10.97
C GLN A 249 5.38 -22.69 12.41
N ALA A 250 6.67 -22.49 12.65
CA ALA A 250 7.28 -22.65 13.96
C ALA A 250 6.85 -21.56 14.97
N ASN A 251 6.82 -20.29 14.55
CA ASN A 251 6.63 -19.15 15.46
C ASN A 251 5.18 -18.66 15.51
N LEU A 252 4.46 -18.73 14.38
CA LEU A 252 3.07 -18.28 14.28
C LEU A 252 2.08 -19.43 14.25
N GLN A 253 2.49 -20.69 14.07
CA GLN A 253 1.60 -21.86 13.90
C GLN A 253 0.41 -21.54 12.97
N LEU A 254 0.72 -20.89 11.85
CA LEU A 254 -0.21 -20.53 10.80
C LEU A 254 0.27 -21.16 9.49
N THR A 255 -0.64 -21.31 8.53
CA THR A 255 -0.26 -21.65 7.15
C THR A 255 0.20 -20.41 6.41
N ALA A 256 1.12 -20.62 5.46
CA ALA A 256 1.61 -19.60 4.55
C ALA A 256 0.96 -19.78 3.17
N GLU A 257 0.49 -18.70 2.56
CA GLU A 257 0.01 -18.67 1.19
C GLU A 257 0.79 -17.63 0.36
N HIS A 258 1.30 -18.05 -0.78
CA HIS A 258 2.22 -17.23 -1.60
C HIS A 258 1.53 -16.14 -2.42
N LYS A 259 0.19 -16.09 -2.49
CA LYS A 259 -0.49 -15.34 -3.58
C LYS A 259 -1.84 -14.75 -3.18
N VAL A 260 -1.89 -13.43 -3.04
CA VAL A 260 -3.14 -12.65 -3.00
C VAL A 260 -3.01 -11.47 -3.99
N PRO A 261 -4.08 -11.07 -4.69
CA PRO A 261 -4.07 -9.86 -5.49
C PRO A 261 -3.61 -8.67 -4.66
N ASN A 262 -2.75 -7.83 -5.23
CA ASN A 262 -2.27 -6.62 -4.56
C ASN A 262 -2.40 -5.39 -5.48
N ILE A 263 -2.77 -4.25 -4.88
CA ILE A 263 -2.75 -2.97 -5.58
C ILE A 263 -1.39 -2.34 -5.32
N VAL A 264 -0.60 -2.19 -6.37
CA VAL A 264 0.71 -1.56 -6.30
C VAL A 264 0.63 -0.15 -6.87
N GLN A 265 1.17 0.81 -6.13
CA GLN A 265 1.41 2.14 -6.68
C GLN A 265 2.53 2.03 -7.72
N VAL A 266 2.30 2.56 -8.91
CA VAL A 266 3.28 2.66 -10.00
C VAL A 266 3.86 4.07 -10.08
N TRP A 267 3.05 5.09 -9.80
CA TRP A 267 3.47 6.49 -9.79
C TRP A 267 2.63 7.35 -8.83
N PRO A 268 3.16 8.43 -8.21
CA PRO A 268 4.59 8.67 -8.06
C PRO A 268 5.26 7.44 -7.45
N PRO A 269 6.54 7.20 -7.74
CA PRO A 269 7.26 6.07 -7.14
C PRO A 269 7.26 6.14 -5.62
N ILE A 270 7.01 7.36 -5.16
CA ILE A 270 7.27 7.77 -3.83
C ILE A 270 5.97 8.08 -3.12
N SER A 271 5.73 7.28 -2.11
CA SER A 271 4.81 7.59 -1.05
C SER A 271 5.45 7.24 0.28
N ASN A 272 5.07 7.95 1.35
CA ASN A 272 5.43 7.50 2.68
C ASN A 272 4.54 6.27 2.98
N ARG A 273 5.13 5.08 2.93
CA ARG A 273 4.41 3.84 3.23
C ARG A 273 4.05 3.84 4.71
N ILE A 274 2.75 3.84 5.01
CA ILE A 274 2.24 3.73 6.38
C ILE A 274 2.00 2.25 6.69
N THR A 275 1.41 1.52 5.73
CA THR A 275 1.26 0.06 5.71
C THR A 275 1.34 -0.44 4.25
N THR A 276 1.25 -1.75 4.02
CA THR A 276 1.10 -2.32 2.66
C THR A 276 -0.06 -1.75 1.86
N GLN A 277 -1.14 -1.40 2.55
CA GLN A 277 -2.39 -0.96 1.96
C GLN A 277 -2.70 0.50 2.31
N SER A 278 -1.73 1.26 2.83
CA SER A 278 -1.91 2.67 3.15
C SER A 278 -0.64 3.44 2.84
N ILE A 279 -0.76 4.47 2.00
CA ILE A 279 0.36 5.28 1.54
C ILE A 279 0.02 6.77 1.63
N GLN A 280 1.06 7.58 1.82
CA GLN A 280 0.97 9.04 1.79
C GLN A 280 1.60 9.57 0.50
N SER A 281 0.83 10.26 -0.33
CA SER A 281 1.28 10.85 -1.59
C SER A 281 1.33 12.38 -1.54
N VAL A 282 2.01 12.98 -2.52
CA VAL A 282 2.09 14.43 -2.73
C VAL A 282 0.71 14.98 -3.11
N ARG A 283 0.37 16.14 -2.52
CA ARG A 283 -0.88 16.88 -2.78
C ARG A 283 -1.11 17.07 -4.27
N ASP A 284 -2.34 16.80 -4.68
CA ASP A 284 -2.85 16.99 -6.04
C ASP A 284 -2.09 16.26 -7.16
N ASN A 285 -1.10 15.42 -6.82
CA ASN A 285 -0.37 14.66 -7.81
C ASN A 285 -1.20 13.47 -8.29
N PRO A 286 -1.26 13.22 -9.60
CA PRO A 286 -1.90 12.03 -10.13
C PRO A 286 -1.18 10.79 -9.62
N ILE A 287 -1.95 9.79 -9.22
CA ILE A 287 -1.44 8.48 -8.86
C ILE A 287 -1.76 7.48 -9.97
N LEU A 288 -0.77 6.70 -10.36
CA LEU A 288 -0.93 5.53 -11.22
C LEU A 288 -0.80 4.29 -10.34
N ILE A 289 -1.77 3.41 -10.40
CA ILE A 289 -1.77 2.13 -9.68
C ILE A 289 -1.92 0.98 -10.68
N ALA A 290 -1.48 -0.21 -10.28
CA ALA A 290 -1.68 -1.44 -11.02
C ALA A 290 -2.19 -2.53 -10.10
N LEU A 291 -2.74 -3.56 -10.72
CA LEU A 291 -2.90 -4.85 -10.05
C LEU A 291 -1.69 -5.71 -10.33
N ASP A 292 -1.18 -6.31 -9.27
CA ASP A 292 -0.15 -7.32 -9.30
C ASP A 292 -0.88 -8.68 -9.26
N GLU A 293 -0.83 -9.42 -10.38
CA GLU A 293 -1.80 -10.46 -10.76
C GLU A 293 -1.71 -11.78 -9.97
N VAL A 294 -2.82 -12.54 -9.97
CA VAL A 294 -2.83 -14.01 -9.76
C VAL A 294 -3.66 -14.77 -10.83
N ASP A 295 -4.64 -14.17 -11.52
CA ASP A 295 -5.25 -14.85 -12.67
C ASP A 295 -5.76 -13.84 -13.70
N ALA A 296 -5.03 -13.72 -14.82
CA ALA A 296 -5.30 -12.76 -15.89
C ALA A 296 -6.48 -13.17 -16.79
N ARG A 297 -7.24 -14.22 -16.45
CA ARG A 297 -8.34 -14.71 -17.31
C ARG A 297 -9.53 -13.77 -17.39
N GLN A 298 -9.70 -12.87 -16.42
CA GLN A 298 -10.77 -11.88 -16.40
C GLN A 298 -10.20 -10.46 -16.41
N ALA A 299 -10.87 -9.57 -17.13
CA ALA A 299 -10.54 -8.15 -17.14
C ALA A 299 -10.69 -7.58 -15.71
N PRO A 300 -9.59 -7.08 -15.09
CA PRO A 300 -9.67 -6.64 -13.71
C PRO A 300 -10.49 -5.35 -13.63
N SER A 301 -11.34 -5.21 -12.62
CA SER A 301 -12.03 -3.96 -12.32
C SER A 301 -11.45 -3.29 -11.09
N MET A 302 -11.18 -2.00 -11.20
CA MET A 302 -10.74 -1.16 -10.09
C MET A 302 -11.83 -0.16 -9.73
N PHE A 303 -12.12 -0.06 -8.45
CA PHE A 303 -13.00 0.95 -7.88
C PHE A 303 -12.16 1.93 -7.09
N VAL A 304 -12.43 3.22 -7.23
CA VAL A 304 -11.89 4.26 -6.38
C VAL A 304 -13.04 4.95 -5.66
N ARG A 305 -12.93 5.03 -4.33
CA ARG A 305 -13.87 5.72 -3.46
C ARG A 305 -13.19 6.92 -2.81
N CYS A 306 -13.84 8.07 -2.90
CA CYS A 306 -13.40 9.30 -2.26
C CYS A 306 -14.63 10.05 -1.74
N ASP A 307 -14.72 10.22 -0.42
CA ASP A 307 -15.89 10.81 0.24
C ASP A 307 -17.20 10.08 -0.17
N SER A 308 -18.03 10.72 -1.00
CA SER A 308 -19.28 10.21 -1.58
C SER A 308 -19.17 9.79 -3.05
N ASP A 309 -18.01 10.00 -3.69
CA ASP A 309 -17.80 9.68 -5.09
C ASP A 309 -17.19 8.29 -5.22
N GLU A 310 -17.86 7.43 -5.99
CA GLU A 310 -17.35 6.14 -6.42
C GLU A 310 -17.16 6.16 -7.94
N ARG A 311 -15.98 5.78 -8.40
CA ARG A 311 -15.67 5.64 -9.82
C ARG A 311 -15.11 4.25 -10.05
N ALA A 312 -15.48 3.65 -11.18
CA ALA A 312 -15.00 2.34 -11.59
C ALA A 312 -14.26 2.46 -12.92
N ALA A 313 -13.25 1.61 -13.09
CA ALA A 313 -12.53 1.46 -14.34
C ALA A 313 -12.28 -0.03 -14.61
N GLY A 314 -12.54 -0.45 -15.85
CA GLY A 314 -12.24 -1.79 -16.34
C GLY A 314 -10.85 -1.87 -16.97
N GLY A 315 -10.19 -2.99 -16.71
CA GLY A 315 -8.95 -3.40 -17.35
C GLY A 315 -9.18 -4.25 -18.59
N ILE A 316 -8.09 -4.80 -19.09
CA ILE A 316 -8.07 -5.67 -20.26
C ILE A 316 -7.70 -7.07 -19.78
N SER A 317 -8.48 -8.07 -20.21
CA SER A 317 -8.19 -9.47 -19.84
C SER A 317 -6.83 -9.88 -20.39
N GLY A 318 -6.05 -10.63 -19.60
CA GLY A 318 -4.72 -11.09 -19.94
C GLY A 318 -3.63 -10.03 -19.82
N ALA A 319 -3.98 -8.76 -19.61
CA ALA A 319 -3.06 -7.64 -19.65
C ALA A 319 -2.95 -6.97 -18.28
N ARG A 320 -1.71 -6.75 -17.83
CA ARG A 320 -1.45 -5.89 -16.68
C ARG A 320 -2.03 -4.50 -16.96
N THR A 321 -3.09 -4.15 -16.25
CA THR A 321 -3.83 -2.90 -16.47
C THR A 321 -3.48 -1.89 -15.38
N PHE A 322 -3.29 -0.64 -15.79
CA PHE A 322 -3.04 0.50 -14.90
C PHE A 322 -4.25 1.40 -14.81
N PHE A 323 -4.44 1.98 -13.63
CA PHE A 323 -5.50 2.91 -13.35
C PHE A 323 -4.86 4.22 -12.89
N ARG A 324 -5.16 5.29 -13.62
CA ARG A 324 -4.74 6.64 -13.26
C ARG A 324 -5.88 7.32 -12.50
N TYR A 325 -5.55 7.92 -11.37
CA TYR A 325 -6.47 8.71 -10.57
C TYR A 325 -5.91 10.11 -10.36
N GLU A 326 -6.74 11.11 -10.68
CA GLU A 326 -6.46 12.50 -10.39
C GLU A 326 -7.23 12.90 -9.14
N PRO A 327 -6.54 13.26 -8.03
CA PRO A 327 -7.19 13.61 -6.77
C PRO A 327 -8.03 14.88 -6.85
N GLY A 328 -7.63 15.89 -7.64
CA GLY A 328 -8.42 17.11 -7.85
C GLY A 328 -8.82 17.83 -6.55
N GLY A 329 -7.89 18.00 -5.61
CA GLY A 329 -8.12 18.63 -4.31
C GLY A 329 -8.62 17.67 -3.22
N LYS A 330 -8.86 16.40 -3.53
CA LYS A 330 -9.35 15.41 -2.57
C LYS A 330 -8.24 14.95 -1.61
N PRO A 331 -8.49 14.92 -0.28
CA PRO A 331 -7.45 14.61 0.70
C PRO A 331 -7.12 13.10 0.76
N THR A 332 -8.05 12.23 0.38
CA THR A 332 -7.85 10.77 0.43
C THR A 332 -8.57 10.05 -0.70
N ALA A 333 -8.03 8.92 -1.15
CA ALA A 333 -8.71 8.00 -2.06
C ALA A 333 -8.50 6.55 -1.60
N ARG A 334 -9.51 5.71 -1.79
CA ARG A 334 -9.45 4.26 -1.51
C ARG A 334 -9.66 3.48 -2.79
N PHE A 335 -8.68 2.66 -3.15
CA PHE A 335 -8.72 1.76 -4.29
C PHE A 335 -9.10 0.35 -3.85
N LEU A 336 -9.96 -0.31 -4.60
CA LEU A 336 -10.55 -1.61 -4.29
C LEU A 336 -10.70 -2.46 -5.54
N THR A 337 -10.47 -3.76 -5.44
CA THR A 337 -10.99 -4.73 -6.41
C THR A 337 -12.15 -5.51 -5.81
N PRO A 338 -13.17 -5.89 -6.61
CA PRO A 338 -14.28 -6.68 -6.12
C PRO A 338 -13.85 -8.13 -5.82
N GLY A 339 -14.60 -8.80 -4.94
CA GLY A 339 -14.42 -10.20 -4.58
C GLY A 339 -13.94 -10.42 -3.15
N THR A 340 -14.13 -11.64 -2.64
CA THR A 340 -13.75 -12.07 -1.28
C THR A 340 -12.26 -11.85 -1.00
N TYR A 341 -11.40 -12.05 -2.00
CA TYR A 341 -9.95 -11.82 -1.91
C TYR A 341 -9.52 -10.50 -2.60
N GLY A 342 -10.39 -9.50 -2.60
CA GLY A 342 -10.12 -8.21 -3.20
C GLY A 342 -8.90 -7.50 -2.60
N ALA A 343 -8.14 -6.83 -3.44
CA ALA A 343 -7.02 -5.99 -3.04
C ALA A 343 -7.51 -4.58 -2.68
N MET A 344 -6.84 -3.93 -1.73
CA MET A 344 -7.15 -2.57 -1.28
C MET A 344 -5.89 -1.72 -1.14
N LEU A 345 -5.98 -0.45 -1.52
CA LEU A 345 -4.96 0.57 -1.25
C LEU A 345 -5.62 1.90 -0.85
N ASP A 346 -5.33 2.37 0.36
CA ASP A 346 -5.66 3.71 0.84
C ASP A 346 -4.52 4.69 0.50
N VAL A 347 -4.87 5.84 -0.04
CA VAL A 347 -3.94 6.90 -0.42
C VAL A 347 -4.37 8.19 0.24
N GLU A 348 -3.44 8.87 0.90
CA GLU A 348 -3.65 10.20 1.45
C GLU A 348 -2.76 11.23 0.75
N PHE A 349 -3.37 12.26 0.19
CA PHE A 349 -2.68 13.32 -0.55
C PHE A 349 -2.29 14.47 0.39
N SER A 350 -1.46 14.20 1.40
CA SER A 350 -1.13 15.19 2.43
C SER A 350 0.29 15.74 2.37
N LEU A 351 1.21 15.11 1.62
CA LEU A 351 2.58 15.60 1.49
C LEU A 351 2.63 16.93 0.69
N PRO A 352 3.34 17.96 1.17
CA PRO A 352 3.49 19.22 0.44
C PRO A 352 4.02 19.04 -0.99
N ILE A 353 3.58 19.90 -1.92
CA ILE A 353 4.09 19.90 -3.31
C ILE A 353 5.61 20.17 -3.34
N SER A 354 6.13 20.92 -2.36
CA SER A 354 7.55 21.23 -2.19
C SER A 354 8.36 20.11 -1.56
N THR A 355 7.77 18.95 -1.22
CA THR A 355 8.53 17.86 -0.61
C THR A 355 9.62 17.38 -1.58
N PRO A 356 10.91 17.47 -1.20
CA PRO A 356 11.98 17.06 -2.08
C PRO A 356 11.91 15.57 -2.39
N TRP A 357 12.14 15.19 -3.64
CA TRP A 357 12.07 13.80 -4.11
C TRP A 357 13.02 12.85 -3.37
N HIS A 358 14.12 13.35 -2.82
CA HIS A 358 15.08 12.58 -2.03
C HIS A 358 14.68 12.44 -0.55
N ALA A 359 13.73 13.24 -0.04
CA ALA A 359 13.25 13.19 1.34
C ALA A 359 12.16 12.12 1.56
N LEU A 360 12.04 11.22 0.60
CA LEU A 360 10.81 10.54 0.23
C LEU A 360 11.21 9.08 -0.01
N ASN A 361 10.85 8.21 0.95
CA ASN A 361 11.54 6.98 1.36
C ASN A 361 11.54 5.77 0.39
N ALA A 362 11.36 5.96 -0.92
CA ALA A 362 11.13 4.85 -1.85
C ALA A 362 11.75 5.06 -3.25
N ILE A 363 13.08 5.16 -3.33
CA ILE A 363 13.79 5.27 -4.63
C ILE A 363 14.95 4.28 -4.71
N VAL A 364 15.12 3.63 -5.87
CA VAL A 364 16.40 2.99 -6.20
C VAL A 364 17.30 4.04 -6.85
N MET A 365 18.47 4.24 -6.24
CA MET A 365 19.46 5.23 -6.66
C MET A 365 20.77 4.53 -7.00
N LEU A 366 21.34 4.91 -8.13
CA LEU A 366 22.69 4.57 -8.55
C LEU A 366 23.61 5.70 -8.11
N ARG A 367 24.71 5.36 -7.44
CA ARG A 367 25.83 6.27 -7.24
C ARG A 367 27.05 5.71 -7.94
N ALA A 368 27.67 6.55 -8.75
CA ALA A 368 28.86 6.23 -9.50
C ALA A 368 29.90 7.35 -9.36
N THR A 369 31.16 7.00 -9.58
CA THR A 369 32.26 7.97 -9.66
C THR A 369 32.76 7.99 -11.09
N SER A 370 32.80 9.16 -11.72
CA SER A 370 33.38 9.34 -13.05
C SER A 370 34.90 9.16 -13.00
N ASN A 371 35.52 8.89 -14.15
CA ASN A 371 36.98 8.81 -14.25
C ASN A 371 37.68 10.14 -13.88
N GLU A 372 36.97 11.26 -13.92
CA GLU A 372 37.45 12.59 -13.48
C GLU A 372 37.36 12.78 -11.95
N GLY A 373 36.89 11.76 -11.21
CA GLY A 373 36.71 11.80 -9.75
C GLY A 373 35.41 12.47 -9.30
N GLY A 374 34.54 12.86 -10.24
CA GLY A 374 33.24 13.45 -9.93
C GLY A 374 32.23 12.41 -9.46
N THR A 375 31.51 12.69 -8.38
CA THR A 375 30.37 11.85 -7.97
C THR A 375 29.15 12.14 -8.83
N ILE A 376 28.54 11.08 -9.37
CA ILE A 376 27.28 11.11 -10.12
C ILE A 376 26.23 10.29 -9.37
N SER A 377 25.07 10.89 -9.11
CA SER A 377 23.93 10.19 -8.50
C SER A 377 22.71 10.28 -9.41
N ALA A 378 22.11 9.13 -9.72
CA ALA A 378 20.92 9.06 -10.55
C ALA A 378 19.88 8.10 -9.97
N VAL A 379 18.62 8.55 -9.91
CA VAL A 379 17.50 7.68 -9.55
C VAL A 379 17.04 6.90 -10.78
N LEU A 380 16.70 5.61 -10.64
CA LEU A 380 16.25 4.77 -11.77
C LEU A 380 14.97 5.27 -12.46
N HIS A 381 14.23 6.21 -11.85
CA HIS A 381 13.11 6.90 -12.50
C HIS A 381 13.49 8.00 -13.49
N SER A 382 14.77 8.37 -13.50
CA SER A 382 15.28 9.47 -14.30
C SER A 382 15.97 8.95 -15.55
N ARG A 383 15.83 9.69 -16.65
CA ARG A 383 16.64 9.47 -17.86
C ARG A 383 18.15 9.50 -17.58
N HIS A 384 18.56 10.20 -16.52
CA HIS A 384 19.95 10.25 -16.08
C HIS A 384 20.49 8.89 -15.64
N ALA A 385 19.64 7.96 -15.17
CA ALA A 385 20.09 6.62 -14.80
C ALA A 385 20.54 5.81 -16.01
N SER A 386 19.87 5.96 -17.16
CA SER A 386 20.33 5.33 -18.42
C SER A 386 21.71 5.87 -18.82
N GLN A 387 21.94 7.18 -18.68
CA GLN A 387 23.25 7.76 -19.01
C GLN A 387 24.34 7.24 -18.07
N VAL A 388 24.11 7.24 -16.76
CA VAL A 388 25.09 6.72 -15.78
C VAL A 388 25.45 5.26 -16.06
N LEU A 389 24.47 4.43 -16.40
CA LEU A 389 24.71 3.03 -16.72
C LEU A 389 25.43 2.84 -18.07
N LEU A 390 25.18 3.70 -19.06
CA LEU A 390 25.97 3.74 -20.30
C LEU A 390 27.41 4.18 -20.02
N ASP A 391 27.61 5.19 -19.17
CA ASP A 391 28.95 5.64 -18.77
C ASP A 391 29.71 4.51 -18.06
N ILE A 392 29.02 3.72 -17.22
CA ILE A 392 29.59 2.51 -16.61
C ILE A 392 29.96 1.47 -17.68
N ARG A 393 29.05 1.17 -18.61
CA ARG A 393 29.28 0.22 -19.70
C ARG A 393 30.47 0.61 -20.58
N HIS A 394 30.65 1.90 -20.85
CA HIS A 394 31.77 2.43 -21.61
C HIS A 394 33.03 2.71 -20.77
N ALA A 395 33.04 2.25 -19.51
CA ALA A 395 34.15 2.45 -18.57
C ALA A 395 34.54 3.93 -18.35
N HIS A 396 33.59 4.85 -18.51
CA HIS A 396 33.71 6.28 -18.18
C HIS A 396 33.33 6.60 -16.72
N ALA A 397 32.65 5.68 -16.06
CA ALA A 397 32.31 5.75 -14.66
C ALA A 397 32.40 4.35 -14.00
N LYS A 398 32.57 4.33 -12.68
CA LYS A 398 32.51 3.13 -11.86
C LYS A 398 31.29 3.21 -10.95
N LEU A 399 30.49 2.14 -10.88
CA LEU A 399 29.41 2.03 -9.90
C LEU A 399 30.00 1.91 -8.50
N ASP A 400 29.64 2.82 -7.60
CA ASP A 400 30.07 2.78 -6.19
C ASP A 400 29.10 1.92 -5.38
N TYR A 401 27.80 2.21 -5.51
CA TYR A 401 26.75 1.41 -4.88
C TYR A 401 25.38 1.67 -5.50
N ILE A 402 24.47 0.75 -5.21
CA ILE A 402 23.03 0.89 -5.42
C ILE A 402 22.37 1.06 -4.06
N SER A 403 21.61 2.14 -3.89
CA SER A 403 20.80 2.37 -2.70
C SER A 403 19.36 2.01 -3.03
N MET A 404 18.83 1.01 -2.34
CA MET A 404 17.47 0.50 -2.47
C MET A 404 16.65 0.83 -1.23
N PRO A 405 15.32 1.02 -1.34
CA PRO A 405 14.44 1.03 -0.18
C PRO A 405 14.47 -0.32 0.55
N PRO A 406 14.08 -0.36 1.84
CA PRO A 406 13.90 -1.63 2.55
C PRO A 406 12.95 -2.57 1.76
N ALA A 407 13.27 -3.86 1.79
CA ALA A 407 12.66 -4.98 1.04
C ALA A 407 12.27 -4.68 -0.42
N ALA A 408 12.95 -3.72 -1.06
CA ALA A 408 12.79 -3.52 -2.49
C ALA A 408 13.30 -4.75 -3.23
N GLN A 409 12.49 -5.20 -4.19
CA GLN A 409 12.83 -6.29 -5.09
C GLN A 409 12.68 -5.78 -6.52
N GLY A 410 13.61 -6.16 -7.37
CA GLY A 410 13.56 -5.95 -8.81
C GLY A 410 14.08 -7.16 -9.54
N TRP A 411 13.98 -7.15 -10.86
CA TRP A 411 14.56 -8.17 -11.70
C TRP A 411 15.48 -7.55 -12.74
N VAL A 412 16.47 -8.34 -13.13
CA VAL A 412 17.39 -8.02 -14.21
C VAL A 412 17.23 -9.10 -15.27
N ARG A 413 17.03 -8.65 -16.50
CA ARG A 413 17.00 -9.51 -17.69
C ARG A 413 18.12 -9.12 -18.61
N VAL A 414 18.92 -10.11 -18.98
CA VAL A 414 20.03 -9.97 -19.92
C VAL A 414 19.71 -10.83 -21.13
N ARG A 415 19.67 -10.21 -22.31
CA ARG A 415 19.54 -10.90 -23.59
C ARG A 415 20.85 -10.74 -24.35
N GLN A 416 21.48 -11.87 -24.67
CA GLN A 416 22.67 -11.94 -25.52
C GLN A 416 22.39 -13.05 -26.53
N ASP A 417 22.35 -12.68 -27.81
CA ASP A 417 21.90 -13.56 -28.90
C ASP A 417 20.54 -14.22 -28.57
N ASP A 418 20.44 -15.55 -28.67
CA ASP A 418 19.23 -16.33 -28.35
C ASP A 418 19.09 -16.68 -26.86
N THR A 419 20.04 -16.27 -26.01
CA THR A 419 20.03 -16.60 -24.58
C THR A 419 19.39 -15.47 -23.78
N VAL A 420 18.39 -15.83 -22.96
CA VAL A 420 17.76 -14.91 -22.00
C VAL A 420 18.02 -15.40 -20.59
N LEU A 421 18.71 -14.59 -19.79
CA LEU A 421 18.93 -14.81 -18.36
C LEU A 421 18.09 -13.82 -17.57
N GLU A 422 17.40 -14.31 -16.53
CA GLU A 422 16.60 -13.49 -15.62
C GLU A 422 16.93 -13.85 -14.17
N TYR A 423 17.10 -12.84 -13.32
CA TYR A 423 17.30 -13.02 -11.88
C TYR A 423 16.75 -11.85 -11.09
N THR A 424 16.46 -12.11 -9.81
CA THR A 424 15.94 -11.11 -8.87
C THR A 424 17.07 -10.45 -8.10
N ILE A 425 16.97 -9.14 -7.88
CA ILE A 425 17.83 -8.38 -6.97
C ILE A 425 16.99 -7.90 -5.79
N CYS A 426 17.45 -8.19 -4.58
CA CYS A 426 16.78 -7.82 -3.34
C CYS A 426 17.64 -6.85 -2.53
N ALA A 427 16.98 -5.91 -1.84
CA ALA A 427 17.64 -5.12 -0.80
C ALA A 427 18.10 -6.04 0.34
N SER A 428 19.35 -5.89 0.76
CA SER A 428 19.90 -6.55 1.95
C SER A 428 19.55 -5.77 3.23
N THR A 429 20.01 -6.28 4.38
CA THR A 429 19.92 -5.56 5.66
C THR A 429 21.03 -4.51 5.86
N ARG A 430 22.03 -4.45 4.95
CA ARG A 430 23.17 -3.53 5.06
C ARG A 430 22.79 -2.11 4.63
N ARG A 431 22.87 -1.16 5.56
CA ARG A 431 22.56 0.25 5.31
C ARG A 431 23.65 0.97 4.51
N VAL A 432 23.23 1.86 3.63
CA VAL A 432 24.09 2.80 2.92
C VAL A 432 24.44 3.97 3.85
N ALA A 433 25.73 4.23 4.05
CA ALA A 433 26.18 5.34 4.88
C ALA A 433 25.65 6.70 4.36
N GLY A 434 25.12 7.54 5.25
CA GLY A 434 24.56 8.84 4.89
C GLY A 434 23.17 8.81 4.23
N HIS A 435 22.60 7.63 3.99
CA HIS A 435 21.25 7.46 3.45
C HIS A 435 20.34 6.83 4.52
N LYS A 436 19.49 7.66 5.15
CA LYS A 436 18.66 7.27 6.32
C LYS A 436 17.80 6.00 6.10
N HIS A 437 17.44 5.71 4.85
CA HIS A 437 16.57 4.60 4.44
C HIS A 437 17.11 3.83 3.22
N GLY A 438 18.40 3.94 2.91
CA GLY A 438 19.02 3.24 1.79
C GLY A 438 19.69 1.93 2.25
N PHE A 439 19.44 0.85 1.52
CA PHE A 439 20.02 -0.46 1.72
C PHE A 439 20.78 -0.91 0.47
N HIS A 440 21.90 -1.59 0.66
CA HIS A 440 22.64 -2.19 -0.45
C HIS A 440 21.91 -3.44 -0.95
N PRO A 441 21.99 -3.79 -2.25
CA PRO A 441 21.73 -5.17 -2.68
C PRO A 441 22.73 -6.15 -2.04
N ASN A 442 22.46 -7.44 -2.14
CA ASN A 442 23.46 -8.47 -1.79
C ASN A 442 24.71 -8.28 -2.65
N ASP A 443 25.89 -8.58 -2.10
CA ASP A 443 27.15 -8.34 -2.81
C ASP A 443 27.26 -9.20 -4.10
N GLU A 444 26.70 -10.41 -4.09
CA GLU A 444 26.61 -11.27 -5.30
C GLU A 444 25.71 -10.65 -6.37
N ASP A 445 24.52 -10.18 -6.01
CA ASP A 445 23.58 -9.53 -6.92
C ASP A 445 24.17 -8.23 -7.50
N ALA A 446 24.87 -7.45 -6.67
CA ALA A 446 25.53 -6.22 -7.06
C ALA A 446 26.65 -6.48 -8.08
N ALA A 447 27.50 -7.47 -7.81
CA ALA A 447 28.59 -7.85 -8.68
C ALA A 447 28.08 -8.37 -10.03
N ARG A 448 27.05 -9.23 -9.99
CA ARG A 448 26.41 -9.78 -11.19
C ARG A 448 25.79 -8.68 -12.05
N LEU A 449 25.09 -7.72 -11.44
CA LEU A 449 24.52 -6.59 -12.17
C LEU A 449 25.59 -5.73 -12.83
N VAL A 450 26.71 -5.45 -12.16
CA VAL A 450 27.82 -4.69 -12.76
C VAL A 450 28.41 -5.46 -13.96
N ASP A 451 28.64 -6.76 -13.82
CA ASP A 451 29.13 -7.62 -14.91
C ASP A 451 28.19 -7.55 -16.13
N ASP A 452 26.88 -7.68 -15.89
CA ASP A 452 25.88 -7.64 -16.95
C ASP A 452 25.81 -6.26 -17.63
N VAL A 453 25.84 -5.16 -16.87
CA VAL A 453 25.83 -3.79 -17.43
C VAL A 453 27.06 -3.53 -18.30
N CYS A 454 28.21 -4.08 -17.93
CA CYS A 454 29.46 -3.94 -18.68
C CYS A 454 29.48 -4.71 -20.01
N LYS A 455 28.58 -5.67 -20.23
CA LYS A 455 28.46 -6.38 -21.52
C LYS A 455 27.92 -5.43 -22.59
N SER A 456 28.77 -5.14 -23.57
CA SER A 456 28.46 -4.20 -24.65
C SER A 456 27.60 -4.81 -25.75
N ASP A 457 27.62 -6.13 -25.89
CA ASP A 457 26.86 -6.92 -26.87
C ASP A 457 25.54 -7.47 -26.32
N ALA A 458 25.19 -7.14 -25.07
CA ALA A 458 23.97 -7.60 -24.42
C ALA A 458 22.96 -6.47 -24.21
N ASP A 459 21.69 -6.80 -24.42
CA ASP A 459 20.58 -5.98 -23.95
C ASP A 459 20.37 -6.25 -22.46
N VAL A 460 20.43 -5.19 -21.65
CA VAL A 460 20.25 -5.28 -20.21
C VAL A 460 19.03 -4.47 -19.81
N VAL A 461 18.08 -5.14 -19.16
CA VAL A 461 16.89 -4.53 -18.59
C VAL A 461 16.92 -4.68 -17.08
N ILE A 462 16.80 -3.55 -16.38
CA ILE A 462 16.73 -3.47 -14.92
C ILE A 462 15.35 -2.90 -14.57
N ASP A 463 14.52 -3.68 -13.86
CA ASP A 463 13.15 -3.29 -13.53
C ASP A 463 12.88 -3.53 -12.03
N PHE A 464 12.76 -2.43 -11.27
CA PHE A 464 12.29 -2.43 -9.89
C PHE A 464 10.80 -2.06 -9.79
N GLY A 465 10.05 -2.30 -10.87
CA GLY A 465 8.63 -2.03 -10.96
C GLY A 465 8.34 -0.53 -10.78
N ALA A 466 7.73 -0.20 -9.64
CA ALA A 466 7.40 1.16 -9.29
C ALA A 466 8.59 2.00 -8.83
N LEU A 467 9.74 1.38 -8.55
CA LEU A 467 10.94 2.04 -8.01
C LEU A 467 12.01 2.36 -9.07
N GLY A 468 11.73 2.01 -10.33
CA GLY A 468 12.45 2.53 -11.49
C GLY A 468 12.74 1.45 -12.53
N PHE A 469 13.06 1.91 -13.75
CA PHE A 469 13.29 1.05 -14.89
C PHE A 469 14.36 1.64 -15.80
N VAL A 470 15.31 0.82 -16.22
CA VAL A 470 16.27 1.17 -17.26
C VAL A 470 16.40 0.00 -18.23
N SER A 471 16.40 0.32 -19.52
CA SER A 471 16.83 -0.58 -20.60
C SER A 471 18.06 0.03 -21.27
N LEU A 472 19.08 -0.81 -21.44
CA LEU A 472 20.36 -0.55 -22.09
C LEU A 472 20.49 -1.48 -23.31
N PRO A 473 20.30 -0.97 -24.53
CA PRO A 473 20.42 -1.80 -25.74
C PRO A 473 21.88 -2.20 -25.99
N ALA A 474 22.11 -3.31 -26.68
CA ALA A 474 23.44 -3.68 -27.16
C ALA A 474 24.06 -2.55 -28.02
N ALA A 475 25.35 -2.28 -27.83
CA ALA A 475 26.07 -1.20 -28.50
C ALA A 475 26.37 -1.51 -29.97
N THR A 476 26.46 -2.79 -30.33
CA THR A 476 26.50 -3.23 -31.73
C THR A 476 25.09 -3.29 -32.27
N GLU A 477 24.72 -2.29 -33.08
CA GLU A 477 23.51 -2.37 -33.90
C GLU A 477 23.55 -3.69 -34.69
N SER A 478 22.68 -4.63 -34.33
CA SER A 478 22.31 -5.65 -35.30
C SER A 478 21.75 -4.88 -36.49
N LYS A 479 22.45 -4.96 -37.63
CA LYS A 479 21.99 -4.38 -38.90
C LYS A 479 20.53 -4.78 -39.07
N GLY A 480 19.67 -3.75 -39.13
CA GLY A 480 18.23 -3.85 -39.07
C GLY A 480 17.68 -5.15 -39.67
N SER A 481 17.44 -6.12 -38.80
CA SER A 481 16.30 -6.98 -39.03
C SER A 481 15.10 -6.12 -38.67
N THR A 482 14.41 -5.60 -39.68
CA THR A 482 12.98 -5.29 -39.54
C THR A 482 12.26 -6.61 -39.32
N ALA A 483 12.55 -7.31 -38.22
CA ALA A 483 11.69 -8.35 -37.71
C ALA A 483 10.34 -7.66 -37.53
N ALA A 484 9.29 -8.26 -38.09
CA ALA A 484 7.95 -7.75 -37.94
C ALA A 484 7.71 -7.50 -36.45
N VAL A 485 7.48 -6.23 -36.09
CA VAL A 485 7.14 -5.87 -34.72
C VAL A 485 5.82 -6.55 -34.44
N GLU A 486 5.82 -7.68 -33.73
CA GLU A 486 4.60 -8.35 -33.29
C GLU A 486 4.44 -8.05 -31.80
N LEU A 487 3.47 -7.18 -31.50
CA LEU A 487 3.11 -6.91 -30.12
C LEU A 487 2.16 -8.01 -29.65
N PRO A 488 2.34 -8.53 -28.42
CA PRO A 488 1.30 -9.33 -27.79
C PRO A 488 -0.04 -8.58 -27.83
N GLU A 489 -1.13 -9.30 -28.09
CA GLU A 489 -2.48 -8.74 -28.23
C GLU A 489 -2.83 -7.79 -27.07
N GLN A 490 -2.37 -8.13 -25.87
CA GLN A 490 -2.52 -7.36 -24.64
C GLN A 490 -1.82 -6.00 -24.68
N VAL A 491 -0.56 -5.97 -25.16
CA VAL A 491 0.25 -4.75 -25.28
C VAL A 491 -0.28 -3.87 -26.39
N ARG A 492 -0.68 -4.49 -27.52
CA ARG A 492 -1.37 -3.83 -28.63
C ARG A 492 -2.66 -3.16 -28.16
N ALA A 493 -3.47 -3.84 -27.34
CA ALA A 493 -4.71 -3.30 -26.79
C ALA A 493 -4.46 -2.14 -25.80
N LEU A 494 -3.46 -2.25 -24.92
CA LEU A 494 -3.05 -1.16 -24.02
C LEU A 494 -2.58 0.08 -24.79
N LEU A 495 -1.74 -0.11 -25.81
CA LEU A 495 -1.22 0.96 -26.65
C LEU A 495 -2.35 1.67 -27.41
N LYS A 496 -3.29 0.92 -27.98
CA LYS A 496 -4.49 1.48 -28.62
C LYS A 496 -5.34 2.28 -27.65
N LYS A 497 -5.62 1.73 -26.46
CA LYS A 497 -6.40 2.43 -25.41
C LYS A 497 -5.74 3.75 -25.02
N TYR A 498 -4.42 3.76 -24.85
CA TYR A 498 -3.66 4.97 -24.56
C TYR A 498 -3.73 6.00 -25.69
N LEU A 499 -3.44 5.57 -26.93
CA LEU A 499 -3.47 6.47 -28.08
C LEU A 499 -4.87 7.04 -28.33
N PHE A 500 -5.92 6.27 -28.03
CA PHE A 500 -7.31 6.74 -28.09
C PHE A 500 -7.65 7.74 -26.97
N GLN A 501 -7.16 7.52 -25.75
CA GLN A 501 -7.48 8.35 -24.58
C GLN A 501 -6.65 9.64 -24.51
N PHE A 502 -5.37 9.60 -24.91
CA PHE A 502 -4.39 10.67 -24.71
C PHE A 502 -3.74 11.17 -25.99
N GLY A 503 -3.93 10.47 -27.11
CA GLY A 503 -3.43 10.94 -28.40
C GLY A 503 -4.07 12.28 -28.73
N SER A 504 -3.24 13.32 -28.85
CA SER A 504 -3.68 14.58 -29.43
C SER A 504 -4.36 14.30 -30.77
N THR A 505 -5.57 14.82 -30.94
CA THR A 505 -6.37 14.80 -32.17
C THR A 505 -5.67 15.38 -33.41
N SER A 506 -4.42 15.83 -33.27
CA SER A 506 -3.60 16.44 -34.31
C SER A 506 -2.66 15.48 -35.06
N VAL A 507 -2.46 14.24 -34.61
CA VAL A 507 -1.64 13.26 -35.35
C VAL A 507 -2.55 12.45 -36.27
N TRP A 508 -2.43 12.70 -37.58
CA TRP A 508 -3.01 11.86 -38.63
C TRP A 508 -2.03 10.75 -39.04
N PRO A 509 -2.48 9.51 -39.27
CA PRO A 509 -3.87 9.05 -39.10
C PRO A 509 -4.27 8.86 -37.63
N ARG A 510 -5.57 9.03 -37.35
CA ARG A 510 -6.14 8.64 -36.05
C ARG A 510 -5.89 7.14 -35.81
N PRO A 511 -5.63 6.71 -34.56
CA PRO A 511 -5.46 5.31 -34.25
C PRO A 511 -6.67 4.49 -34.75
N ASP A 512 -6.47 3.69 -35.80
CA ASP A 512 -7.47 2.79 -36.37
C ASP A 512 -7.26 1.36 -35.83
N MET A 513 -8.33 0.59 -35.68
CA MET A 513 -8.28 -0.83 -35.34
C MET A 513 -7.37 -1.62 -36.30
N ARG A 514 -7.20 -1.13 -37.54
CA ARG A 514 -6.43 -1.76 -38.63
C ARG A 514 -4.92 -1.48 -38.63
N MET A 515 -4.41 -0.58 -37.77
CA MET A 515 -2.98 -0.24 -37.76
C MET A 515 -2.11 -1.46 -37.43
N SER A 516 -1.02 -1.63 -38.16
CA SER A 516 0.04 -2.57 -37.81
C SER A 516 0.70 -2.16 -36.48
N ASP A 517 1.36 -3.11 -35.82
CA ASP A 517 2.06 -2.84 -34.56
C ASP A 517 3.20 -1.83 -34.73
N PHE A 518 3.91 -1.89 -35.86
CA PHE A 518 4.90 -0.88 -36.24
C PHE A 518 4.30 0.54 -36.28
N GLU A 519 3.14 0.70 -36.94
CA GLU A 519 2.48 2.00 -37.02
C GLU A 519 2.00 2.50 -35.65
N LEU A 520 1.50 1.60 -34.79
CA LEU A 520 1.10 1.95 -33.42
C LEU A 520 2.29 2.47 -32.60
N VAL A 521 3.43 1.80 -32.65
CA VAL A 521 4.67 2.23 -31.97
C VAL A 521 5.18 3.54 -32.55
N HIS A 522 5.11 3.71 -33.87
CA HIS A 522 5.53 4.95 -34.53
C HIS A 522 4.67 6.15 -34.12
N VAL A 523 3.34 6.00 -34.09
CA VAL A 523 2.42 7.05 -33.62
C VAL A 523 2.64 7.34 -32.14
N PHE A 524 2.87 6.32 -31.32
CA PHE A 524 3.24 6.49 -29.92
C PHE A 524 4.50 7.32 -29.78
N ASN A 525 5.58 7.00 -30.49
CA ASN A 525 6.83 7.75 -30.44
C ASN A 525 6.68 9.22 -30.88
N ARG A 526 5.79 9.50 -31.85
CA ARG A 526 5.57 10.87 -32.38
C ARG A 526 4.55 11.72 -31.62
N SER A 527 3.70 11.13 -30.78
CA SER A 527 2.64 11.89 -30.11
C SER A 527 3.19 12.90 -29.09
N ARG A 528 2.76 14.17 -29.22
CA ARG A 528 3.11 15.27 -28.29
C ARG A 528 2.31 15.17 -26.99
N TRP A 529 2.96 15.52 -25.89
CA TRP A 529 2.45 15.29 -24.53
C TRP A 529 1.35 16.29 -24.15
N ILE A 530 0.33 15.80 -23.45
CA ILE A 530 -0.63 16.63 -22.71
C ILE A 530 -0.16 16.69 -21.24
N LYS A 531 -0.37 17.81 -20.54
CA LYS A 531 -0.08 17.94 -19.11
C LYS A 531 -0.74 16.78 -18.34
N GLY A 532 0.08 15.99 -17.64
CA GLY A 532 -0.36 14.84 -16.83
C GLY A 532 -0.17 13.46 -17.48
N ASP A 533 0.13 13.37 -18.77
CA ASP A 533 0.26 12.11 -19.51
C ASP A 533 1.69 11.50 -19.52
N SER A 534 2.70 12.28 -19.14
CA SER A 534 4.11 11.84 -19.16
C SER A 534 4.37 10.56 -18.36
N VAL A 535 3.57 10.30 -17.33
CA VAL A 535 3.65 9.14 -16.46
C VAL A 535 3.14 7.87 -17.15
N THR A 536 1.93 7.93 -17.70
CA THR A 536 1.31 6.81 -18.44
C THR A 536 2.15 6.46 -19.65
N ARG A 537 2.64 7.48 -20.36
CA ARG A 537 3.56 7.32 -21.49
C ARG A 537 4.86 6.62 -21.09
N ARG A 538 5.54 7.09 -20.04
CA ARG A 538 6.81 6.48 -19.57
C ARG A 538 6.62 5.00 -19.23
N TYR A 539 5.48 4.66 -18.64
CA TYR A 539 5.12 3.28 -18.35
C TYR A 539 4.90 2.46 -19.63
N LEU A 540 4.11 2.95 -20.58
CA LEU A 540 3.87 2.22 -21.82
C LEU A 540 5.16 2.08 -22.64
N ALA A 541 6.01 3.11 -22.63
CA ALA A 541 7.33 3.02 -23.23
C ALA A 541 8.14 1.87 -22.61
N ARG A 542 8.10 1.73 -21.27
CA ARG A 542 8.70 0.58 -20.58
C ARG A 542 8.13 -0.76 -21.06
N GLU A 543 6.81 -0.94 -21.09
CA GLU A 543 6.24 -2.21 -21.56
C GLU A 543 6.59 -2.50 -23.02
N LEU A 544 6.57 -1.49 -23.88
CA LEU A 544 6.93 -1.65 -25.29
C LEU A 544 8.41 -2.00 -25.48
N THR A 545 9.32 -1.49 -24.65
CA THR A 545 10.77 -1.83 -24.73
C THR A 545 11.07 -3.31 -24.45
N ARG A 546 10.09 -4.09 -23.96
CA ARG A 546 10.23 -5.55 -23.84
C ARG A 546 10.06 -6.28 -25.17
N TYR A 547 9.40 -5.65 -26.14
CA TYR A 547 8.98 -6.27 -27.40
C TYR A 547 9.55 -5.56 -28.63
N VAL A 548 9.91 -4.28 -28.50
CA VAL A 548 10.29 -3.42 -29.63
C VAL A 548 11.50 -2.56 -29.28
N ASP A 549 12.49 -2.55 -30.16
CA ASP A 549 13.65 -1.67 -30.05
C ASP A 549 13.31 -0.24 -30.50
N GLY A 550 13.99 0.78 -29.96
CA GLY A 550 13.84 2.17 -30.42
C GLY A 550 12.59 2.92 -29.95
N VAL A 551 11.93 2.48 -28.87
CA VAL A 551 10.82 3.21 -28.25
C VAL A 551 11.32 4.50 -27.59
N ALA A 552 10.77 5.66 -27.98
CA ALA A 552 11.19 6.97 -27.49
C ALA A 552 10.77 7.17 -26.02
N LYS A 553 11.76 7.39 -25.15
CA LYS A 553 11.59 7.59 -23.69
C LYS A 553 11.04 8.97 -23.33
#